data_AF-A0A9X4L590-F1
#
_entry.id   AF-A0A9X4L590-F1
#
_cell.length_a   1.000
_cell.length_b   1.000
_cell.length_c   1.000
_cell.angle_alpha   90.00
_cell.angle_beta   90.00
_cell.angle_gamma   90.00
#
_symmetry.space_group_name_H-M   'P 1'
#
loop_
_entity.id
_entity.type
_entity.pdbx_description
1 polymer ?
#
loop_
_entity_poly.entity_id
_entity_poly.type
_entity_poly.pdbx_seq_one_letter_code
_entity_poly.pdbx_strand_id
1 'polypeptide(L)'
;MSKEDTNTTGQDNAGDDELTEEEIALIEEANRKRKKWIIRITLLLIVIIIGVVVYIYASDKSAKGQIKDFEKAVNNRDYTTLIEMMKTNEKELTKMDMKHFVDYINKGKNKTRFNKEIDKMLDNVDAKDNYDVSMGQITDNNGNAIVKANKDGSRFLFLNKLAFQPQFYTAVIEEGNNKTKYEYEEDGKSHKILASANQDNEIGKVFVGDYEIDAVKSFDDATIDGTINGQLHVNTDNLNKDNQVVVKDEFPQSWFKVKLENTEKLDDNYTLLVDGNEVDYDKDKVYGKFPADIYFTLSAKGRMNDAQIKTNEVEVNANEKDKPQELKLKFDQKSIDKQVEKDKVIEKNAKEFLEKYTDKLNTAYKVSDFSALKRFFEDDESDVAKNIEKQVKSKKDTQFKKPKFKSYNRSDGTITIVLTKKDDDKNTITSQYKLGYDEEKEEFKIKEYTDV
;
A
#
# COMPACT_ATOMS: atom_id res chain seq x y z
N MET A 1 24.75 -22.37 102.42
CA MET A 1 24.23 -23.17 103.53
C MET A 1 24.18 -24.61 103.07
N SER A 2 25.12 -25.39 103.58
CA SER A 2 24.85 -26.66 104.29
C SER A 2 24.58 -27.84 103.36
N LYS A 3 25.50 -28.80 103.27
CA LYS A 3 25.80 -29.84 104.30
C LYS A 3 24.66 -30.86 104.32
N GLU A 4 24.88 -32.16 104.42
CA GLU A 4 26.08 -32.96 104.70
C GLU A 4 25.66 -34.43 104.50
N ASP A 5 26.65 -35.25 104.14
CA ASP A 5 26.94 -36.58 104.68
C ASP A 5 25.86 -37.68 104.65
N THR A 6 26.13 -38.92 104.24
CA THR A 6 27.37 -39.71 104.17
C THR A 6 27.05 -40.97 103.36
N ASN A 7 27.98 -41.46 102.54
CA ASN A 7 28.87 -42.58 102.88
C ASN A 7 29.36 -43.27 101.60
N THR A 8 30.68 -43.48 101.53
CA THR A 8 31.41 -43.98 100.36
C THR A 8 32.25 -45.17 100.77
N THR A 9 32.17 -46.25 100.02
CA THR A 9 33.27 -47.21 99.69
C THR A 9 32.65 -48.22 98.72
N GLY A 10 33.10 -48.49 97.49
CA GLY A 10 34.33 -48.14 96.77
C GLY A 10 34.92 -49.39 96.11
N GLN A 11 34.57 -49.64 94.83
CA GLN A 11 35.34 -50.27 93.72
C GLN A 11 35.95 -51.69 93.90
N ASP A 12 36.06 -52.58 92.91
CA ASP A 12 35.66 -52.63 91.49
C ASP A 12 35.91 -54.05 90.93
N ASN A 13 35.32 -54.32 89.75
CA ASN A 13 35.67 -55.29 88.70
C ASN A 13 34.98 -56.68 88.64
N ALA A 14 33.89 -56.67 87.86
CA ALA A 14 33.74 -57.32 86.55
C ALA A 14 34.00 -58.84 86.40
N GLY A 15 32.91 -59.55 86.06
CA GLY A 15 32.88 -60.84 85.37
C GLY A 15 31.64 -60.87 84.47
N ASP A 16 31.85 -61.24 83.21
CA ASP A 16 30.95 -61.06 82.07
C ASP A 16 29.62 -61.83 82.18
N ASP A 17 28.49 -61.15 81.95
CA ASP A 17 27.22 -61.80 81.58
C ASP A 17 27.33 -62.20 80.09
N GLU A 18 28.02 -63.31 79.81
CA GLU A 18 27.96 -63.96 78.50
C GLU A 18 26.53 -64.45 78.27
N LEU A 19 25.84 -63.82 77.31
CA LEU A 19 24.59 -64.30 76.75
C LEU A 19 24.76 -65.77 76.34
N THR A 20 23.83 -66.63 76.73
CA THR A 20 23.89 -68.05 76.32
C THR A 20 23.81 -68.17 74.80
N GLU A 21 24.42 -69.20 74.22
CA GLU A 21 24.39 -69.41 72.75
C GLU A 21 22.96 -69.43 72.18
N GLU A 22 21.98 -69.90 72.97
CA GLU A 22 20.56 -69.86 72.62
C GLU A 22 19.98 -68.43 72.63
N GLU A 23 20.34 -67.59 73.60
CA GLU A 23 19.90 -66.19 73.67
C GLU A 23 20.52 -65.33 72.56
N ILE A 24 21.79 -65.55 72.22
CA ILE A 24 22.45 -64.91 71.07
C ILE A 24 21.75 -65.34 69.77
N ALA A 25 21.44 -66.63 69.61
CA ALA A 25 20.73 -67.13 68.44
C ALA A 25 19.31 -66.55 68.32
N LEU A 26 18.57 -66.41 69.43
CA LEU A 26 17.24 -65.80 69.45
C LEU A 26 17.29 -64.30 69.16
N ILE A 27 18.26 -63.56 69.71
CA ILE A 27 18.47 -62.14 69.43
C ILE A 27 18.91 -61.93 67.98
N GLU A 28 19.78 -62.79 67.44
CA GLU A 28 20.16 -62.75 66.04
C GLU A 28 18.99 -63.07 65.11
N GLU A 29 18.15 -64.06 65.44
CA GLU A 29 16.98 -64.41 64.65
C GLU A 29 15.92 -63.30 64.69
N ALA A 30 15.70 -62.70 65.88
CA ALA A 30 14.82 -61.56 66.07
C ALA A 30 15.33 -60.32 65.31
N ASN A 31 16.64 -60.03 65.37
CA ASN A 31 17.26 -58.94 64.63
C ASN A 31 17.26 -59.20 63.12
N ARG A 32 17.45 -60.44 62.65
CA ARG A 32 17.29 -60.81 61.22
C ARG A 32 15.85 -60.64 60.76
N LYS A 33 14.86 -61.05 61.55
CA LYS A 33 13.42 -60.86 61.25
C LYS A 33 13.04 -59.37 61.22
N ARG A 34 13.52 -58.60 62.20
CA ARG A 34 13.32 -57.14 62.28
C ARG A 34 14.00 -56.40 61.13
N LYS A 35 15.24 -56.76 60.77
CA LYS A 35 15.98 -56.20 59.63
C LYS A 35 15.29 -56.52 58.30
N LYS A 36 14.76 -57.74 58.13
CA LYS A 36 13.93 -58.11 56.97
C LYS A 36 12.63 -57.29 56.91
N TRP A 37 11.99 -57.02 58.04
CA TRP A 37 10.78 -56.17 58.10
C TRP A 37 11.07 -54.69 57.82
N ILE A 38 12.17 -54.15 58.35
CA ILE A 38 12.61 -52.77 58.07
C ILE A 38 12.92 -52.61 56.58
N ILE A 39 13.64 -53.56 55.96
CA ILE A 39 13.91 -53.53 54.52
C ILE A 39 12.61 -53.55 53.71
N ARG A 40 11.61 -54.36 54.09
CA ARG A 40 10.30 -54.39 53.42
C ARG A 40 9.54 -53.06 53.55
N ILE A 41 9.57 -52.43 54.73
CA ILE A 41 8.92 -51.13 54.98
C ILE A 41 9.62 -50.02 54.16
N THR A 42 10.95 -49.98 54.17
CA THR A 42 11.72 -49.00 53.39
C THR A 42 11.46 -49.15 51.88
N LEU A 43 11.38 -50.38 51.39
CA LEU A 43 11.10 -50.66 49.98
C LEU A 43 9.66 -50.25 49.59
N LEU A 44 8.69 -50.44 50.49
CA LEU A 44 7.32 -49.98 50.30
C LEU A 44 7.23 -48.44 50.30
N LEU A 45 7.98 -47.75 51.18
CA LEU A 45 8.10 -46.29 51.17
C LEU A 45 8.71 -45.75 49.88
N ILE A 46 9.75 -46.40 49.34
CA ILE A 46 10.34 -46.02 48.05
C ILE A 46 9.33 -46.18 46.92
N VAL A 47 8.54 -47.25 46.89
CA VAL A 47 7.47 -47.45 45.90
C VAL A 47 6.38 -46.38 46.02
N ILE A 48 6.01 -45.98 47.24
CA ILE A 48 5.06 -44.86 47.45
C ILE A 48 5.64 -43.55 46.95
N ILE A 49 6.91 -43.24 47.26
CA ILE A 49 7.58 -42.02 46.78
C ILE A 49 7.68 -42.02 45.26
N ILE A 50 8.07 -43.13 44.64
CA ILE A 50 8.08 -43.28 43.19
C ILE A 50 6.66 -43.10 42.64
N GLY A 51 5.64 -43.67 43.30
CA GLY A 51 4.23 -43.48 42.94
C GLY A 51 3.79 -42.02 43.00
N VAL A 52 4.21 -41.27 44.01
CA VAL A 52 3.95 -39.83 44.15
C VAL A 52 4.70 -39.02 43.10
N VAL A 53 5.96 -39.33 42.83
CA VAL A 53 6.75 -38.65 41.79
C VAL A 53 6.18 -38.93 40.39
N VAL A 54 5.80 -40.19 40.11
CA VAL A 54 5.12 -40.57 38.87
C VAL A 54 3.75 -39.90 38.79
N TYR A 55 3.01 -39.78 39.89
CA TYR A 55 1.72 -39.11 39.93
C TYR A 55 1.86 -37.60 39.66
N ILE A 56 2.84 -36.92 40.26
CA ILE A 56 3.13 -35.51 39.99
C ILE A 56 3.56 -35.33 38.53
N TYR A 57 4.46 -36.16 38.03
CA TYR A 57 4.92 -36.12 36.64
C TYR A 57 3.79 -36.42 35.63
N ALA A 58 2.90 -37.35 35.95
CA ALA A 58 1.72 -37.68 35.15
C ALA A 58 0.64 -36.60 35.24
N SER A 59 0.51 -35.93 36.38
CA SER A 59 -0.41 -34.79 36.60
C SER A 59 0.05 -33.55 35.84
N ASP A 60 1.34 -33.20 35.89
CA ASP A 60 1.93 -32.10 35.12
C ASP A 60 1.86 -32.37 33.60
N LYS A 61 2.00 -33.63 33.19
CA LYS A 61 1.83 -34.03 31.77
C LYS A 61 0.39 -34.38 31.38
N SER A 62 -0.59 -34.20 32.27
CA SER A 62 -2.00 -34.37 31.91
C SER A 62 -2.47 -33.25 30.97
N ALA A 63 -3.54 -33.47 30.22
CA ALA A 63 -4.15 -32.42 29.39
C ALA A 63 -4.56 -31.19 30.23
N LYS A 64 -5.04 -31.43 31.46
CA LYS A 64 -5.39 -30.37 32.42
C LYS A 64 -4.17 -29.57 32.88
N GLY A 65 -3.06 -30.25 33.16
CA GLY A 65 -1.78 -29.63 33.50
C GLY A 65 -1.28 -28.73 32.37
N GLN A 66 -1.27 -29.25 31.14
CA GLN A 66 -0.85 -28.50 29.95
C GLN A 66 -1.72 -27.26 29.65
N ILE A 67 -3.03 -27.32 29.86
CA ILE A 67 -3.93 -26.13 29.73
C ILE A 67 -3.58 -25.08 30.78
N LYS A 68 -3.36 -25.48 32.04
CA LYS A 68 -2.96 -24.55 33.10
C LYS A 68 -1.58 -23.95 32.89
N ASP A 69 -0.64 -24.75 32.37
CA ASP A 69 0.70 -24.26 32.04
C ASP A 69 0.65 -23.27 30.88
N PHE A 70 -0.20 -23.51 29.87
CA PHE A 70 -0.44 -22.55 28.79
C PHE A 70 -1.05 -21.25 29.31
N GLU A 71 -2.09 -21.33 30.14
CA GLU A 71 -2.69 -20.15 30.79
C GLU A 71 -1.66 -19.37 31.61
N LYS A 72 -0.86 -20.07 32.41
CA LYS A 72 0.20 -19.49 33.24
C LYS A 72 1.28 -18.83 32.37
N ALA A 73 1.66 -19.45 31.25
CA ALA A 73 2.64 -18.89 30.32
C ALA A 73 2.11 -17.61 29.66
N VAL A 74 0.83 -17.56 29.26
CA VAL A 74 0.17 -16.32 28.78
C VAL A 74 0.15 -15.25 29.87
N ASN A 75 -0.28 -15.60 31.09
CA ASN A 75 -0.40 -14.66 32.21
C ASN A 75 0.96 -14.07 32.63
N ASN A 76 1.99 -14.90 32.62
CA ASN A 76 3.34 -14.53 33.05
C ASN A 76 4.21 -13.99 31.91
N ARG A 77 3.66 -13.85 30.70
CA ARG A 77 4.42 -13.42 29.50
C ARG A 77 5.66 -14.30 29.24
N ASP A 78 5.52 -15.61 29.47
CA ASP A 78 6.58 -16.59 29.22
C ASP A 78 6.58 -17.02 27.74
N TYR A 79 7.16 -16.17 26.91
CA TYR A 79 7.17 -16.36 25.46
C TYR A 79 7.90 -17.63 25.02
N THR A 80 8.96 -18.03 25.74
CA THR A 80 9.74 -19.24 25.37
C THR A 80 8.89 -20.49 25.55
N THR A 81 8.18 -20.59 26.67
CA THR A 81 7.27 -21.70 26.93
C THR A 81 6.11 -21.73 25.93
N LEU A 82 5.55 -20.56 25.58
CA LEU A 82 4.49 -20.47 24.57
C LEU A 82 4.94 -20.92 23.17
N ILE A 83 6.14 -20.53 22.73
CA ILE A 83 6.71 -20.98 21.45
C ILE A 83 6.82 -22.51 21.43
N GLU A 84 7.35 -23.11 22.50
CA GLU A 84 7.52 -24.56 22.58
C GLU A 84 6.16 -25.29 22.61
N MET A 85 5.16 -24.74 23.32
CA MET A 85 3.81 -25.30 23.37
C MET A 85 3.05 -25.20 22.05
N MET A 86 3.35 -24.19 21.22
CA MET A 86 2.67 -23.90 19.95
C MET A 86 3.51 -24.22 18.71
N LYS A 87 4.54 -25.05 18.87
CA LYS A 87 5.43 -25.41 17.77
C LYS A 87 4.68 -26.16 16.66
N THR A 88 4.77 -25.66 15.43
CA THR A 88 4.21 -26.31 14.25
C THR A 88 5.25 -26.44 13.14
N ASN A 89 4.91 -27.23 12.12
CA ASN A 89 5.70 -27.33 10.89
C ASN A 89 5.30 -26.27 9.84
N GLU A 90 4.30 -25.42 10.11
CA GLU A 90 3.77 -24.44 9.14
C GLU A 90 4.59 -23.15 9.11
N LYS A 91 4.74 -22.48 10.26
CA LYS A 91 5.58 -21.30 10.47
C LYS A 91 6.21 -21.38 11.85
N GLU A 92 7.50 -21.04 11.94
CA GLU A 92 8.18 -20.88 13.23
C GLU A 92 7.63 -19.62 13.92
N LEU A 93 7.07 -19.78 15.12
CA LEU A 93 6.65 -18.66 15.95
C LEU A 93 7.85 -18.03 16.64
N THR A 94 7.92 -16.70 16.61
CA THR A 94 9.04 -15.97 17.20
C THR A 94 8.65 -15.34 18.54
N LYS A 95 9.64 -14.78 19.25
CA LYS A 95 9.34 -14.06 20.51
C LYS A 95 8.48 -12.83 20.27
N MET A 96 8.62 -12.21 19.09
CA MET A 96 7.80 -11.07 18.69
C MET A 96 6.34 -11.51 18.50
N ASP A 97 6.09 -12.59 17.75
CA ASP A 97 4.74 -13.17 17.61
C ASP A 97 4.07 -13.43 18.96
N MET A 98 4.80 -14.03 19.91
CA MET A 98 4.26 -14.31 21.24
C MET A 98 3.98 -13.07 22.05
N LYS A 99 4.82 -12.03 21.91
CA LYS A 99 4.57 -10.75 22.57
C LYS A 99 3.25 -10.15 22.06
N HIS A 100 3.05 -10.09 20.74
CA HIS A 100 1.83 -9.55 20.14
C HIS A 100 0.59 -10.40 20.49
N PHE A 101 0.70 -11.73 20.47
CA PHE A 101 -0.37 -12.62 20.92
C PHE A 101 -0.75 -12.38 22.38
N VAL A 102 0.22 -12.33 23.29
CA VAL A 102 -0.06 -12.14 24.72
C VAL A 102 -0.61 -10.73 24.99
N ASP A 103 -0.12 -9.71 24.29
CA ASP A 103 -0.66 -8.35 24.36
C ASP A 103 -2.11 -8.31 23.85
N TYR A 104 -2.40 -8.98 22.73
CA TYR A 104 -3.75 -9.13 22.18
C TYR A 104 -4.69 -9.81 23.17
N ILE A 105 -4.29 -10.94 23.75
CA ILE A 105 -5.10 -11.70 24.72
C ILE A 105 -5.38 -10.89 25.98
N ASN A 106 -4.41 -10.11 26.46
CA ASN A 106 -4.59 -9.32 27.68
C ASN A 106 -5.30 -7.97 27.44
N LYS A 107 -5.73 -7.65 26.21
CA LYS A 107 -6.39 -6.39 25.87
C LYS A 107 -7.91 -6.43 26.11
N GLY A 108 -8.39 -5.63 27.08
CA GLY A 108 -9.82 -5.37 27.26
C GLY A 108 -10.68 -6.63 27.38
N LYS A 109 -11.66 -6.79 26.49
CA LYS A 109 -12.60 -7.93 26.48
C LYS A 109 -11.95 -9.26 26.10
N ASN A 110 -10.80 -9.24 25.43
CA ASN A 110 -10.08 -10.45 25.02
C ASN A 110 -9.67 -11.27 26.23
N LYS A 111 -9.28 -10.61 27.33
CA LYS A 111 -8.85 -11.30 28.54
C LYS A 111 -9.98 -12.12 29.16
N THR A 112 -11.16 -11.53 29.24
CA THR A 112 -12.35 -12.21 29.74
C THR A 112 -12.77 -13.37 28.83
N ARG A 113 -12.67 -13.19 27.51
CA ARG A 113 -12.95 -14.27 26.54
C ARG A 113 -11.95 -15.42 26.72
N PHE A 114 -10.66 -15.12 26.74
CA PHE A 114 -9.59 -16.08 26.97
C PHE A 114 -9.79 -16.89 28.25
N ASN A 115 -10.04 -16.24 29.39
CA ASN A 115 -10.26 -16.95 30.66
C ASN A 115 -11.46 -17.92 30.56
N LYS A 116 -12.57 -17.49 29.94
CA LYS A 116 -13.75 -18.36 29.74
C LYS A 116 -13.45 -19.52 28.79
N GLU A 117 -12.62 -19.32 27.78
CA GLU A 117 -12.21 -20.37 26.85
C GLU A 117 -11.30 -21.39 27.53
N ILE A 118 -10.38 -20.93 28.39
CA ILE A 118 -9.55 -21.80 29.25
C ILE A 118 -10.41 -22.61 30.21
N ASP A 119 -11.36 -21.98 30.92
CA ASP A 119 -12.27 -22.68 31.84
C ASP A 119 -13.06 -23.77 31.09
N LYS A 120 -13.58 -23.46 29.89
CA LYS A 120 -14.26 -24.45 29.04
C LYS A 120 -13.35 -25.60 28.61
N MET A 121 -12.09 -25.32 28.28
CA MET A 121 -11.12 -26.37 27.95
C MET A 121 -10.87 -27.28 29.14
N LEU A 122 -10.76 -26.73 30.36
CA LEU A 122 -10.60 -27.51 31.59
C LEU A 122 -11.83 -28.38 31.87
N ASP A 123 -13.05 -27.82 31.73
CA ASP A 123 -14.31 -28.56 31.87
C ASP A 123 -14.41 -29.70 30.85
N ASN A 124 -14.00 -29.47 29.60
CA ASN A 124 -14.01 -30.49 28.55
C ASN A 124 -13.07 -31.67 28.85
N VAL A 125 -11.95 -31.41 29.56
CA VAL A 125 -11.05 -32.48 30.03
C VAL A 125 -11.69 -33.28 31.16
N ASP A 126 -12.44 -32.63 32.06
CA ASP A 126 -13.09 -33.29 33.20
C ASP A 126 -14.37 -34.06 32.80
N ALA A 127 -15.04 -33.67 31.71
CA ALA A 127 -16.38 -34.15 31.35
C ALA A 127 -16.43 -35.33 30.35
N LYS A 128 -15.33 -35.81 29.75
CA LYS A 128 -15.39 -36.76 28.62
C LYS A 128 -14.66 -38.11 28.85
N ASP A 129 -15.45 -39.19 28.79
CA ASP A 129 -15.06 -40.56 28.42
C ASP A 129 -14.83 -40.74 26.89
N ASN A 130 -14.77 -39.66 26.11
CA ASN A 130 -15.02 -39.71 24.67
C ASN A 130 -13.79 -39.45 23.77
N TYR A 131 -13.78 -40.22 22.68
CA TYR A 131 -12.93 -40.23 21.48
C TYR A 131 -12.77 -38.89 20.72
N ASP A 132 -13.23 -37.78 21.30
CA ASP A 132 -13.21 -36.48 20.65
C ASP A 132 -11.80 -35.86 20.69
N VAL A 133 -11.31 -35.49 19.52
CA VAL A 133 -9.91 -35.04 19.31
C VAL A 133 -9.76 -33.55 19.67
N SER A 134 -10.83 -32.76 19.65
CA SER A 134 -10.78 -31.32 19.97
C SER A 134 -11.11 -31.04 21.43
N MET A 135 -10.21 -30.30 22.10
CA MET A 135 -10.34 -29.88 23.50
C MET A 135 -10.88 -28.46 23.66
N GLY A 136 -10.83 -27.67 22.60
CA GLY A 136 -11.36 -26.32 22.53
C GLY A 136 -10.51 -25.42 21.64
N GLN A 137 -10.83 -24.13 21.65
CA GLN A 137 -10.09 -23.12 20.90
C GLN A 137 -10.06 -21.80 21.65
N ILE A 138 -9.00 -21.02 21.43
CA ILE A 138 -8.93 -19.60 21.75
C ILE A 138 -9.35 -18.83 20.50
N THR A 139 -10.18 -17.79 20.65
CA THR A 139 -10.71 -17.02 19.52
C THR A 139 -10.33 -15.54 19.49
N ASP A 140 -10.29 -14.96 18.29
CA ASP A 140 -10.19 -13.51 18.06
C ASP A 140 -11.50 -12.79 18.40
N ASN A 141 -11.55 -11.48 18.15
CA ASN A 141 -12.76 -10.67 18.35
C ASN A 141 -13.92 -11.02 17.43
N ASN A 142 -13.63 -11.65 16.29
CA ASN A 142 -14.60 -12.06 15.28
C ASN A 142 -15.08 -13.51 15.49
N GLY A 143 -14.54 -14.21 16.49
CA GLY A 143 -14.86 -15.60 16.81
C GLY A 143 -14.07 -16.63 15.99
N ASN A 144 -13.09 -16.19 15.20
CA ASN A 144 -12.20 -17.09 14.49
C ASN A 144 -11.22 -17.74 15.46
N ALA A 145 -10.92 -19.02 15.25
CA ALA A 145 -9.94 -19.72 16.07
C ALA A 145 -8.53 -19.19 15.77
N ILE A 146 -7.83 -18.73 16.80
CA ILE A 146 -6.43 -18.30 16.75
C ILE A 146 -5.49 -19.35 17.34
N VAL A 147 -5.97 -20.17 18.28
CA VAL A 147 -5.26 -21.35 18.78
C VAL A 147 -6.26 -22.48 18.95
N LYS A 148 -6.01 -23.64 18.35
CA LYS A 148 -6.82 -24.86 18.52
C LYS A 148 -6.09 -25.82 19.47
N ALA A 149 -6.76 -26.26 20.51
CA ALA A 149 -6.24 -27.27 21.42
C ALA A 149 -6.79 -28.64 21.01
N ASN A 150 -5.92 -29.54 20.57
CA ASN A 150 -6.30 -30.89 20.12
C ASN A 150 -5.49 -31.96 20.87
N LYS A 151 -6.06 -33.16 21.07
CA LYS A 151 -5.33 -34.33 21.56
C LYS A 151 -4.38 -34.83 20.47
N ASP A 152 -3.09 -34.93 20.78
CA ASP A 152 -2.10 -35.56 19.91
C ASP A 152 -2.11 -37.08 20.10
N GLY A 153 -2.44 -37.83 19.04
CA GLY A 153 -2.84 -39.24 19.06
C GLY A 153 -1.74 -40.28 18.79
N SER A 154 -0.45 -39.97 18.95
CA SER A 154 0.69 -40.88 18.68
C SER A 154 1.71 -40.81 19.84
N ARG A 155 2.30 -41.85 20.45
CA ARG A 155 2.43 -43.30 20.16
C ARG A 155 2.81 -44.11 21.44
N PHE A 156 2.47 -43.66 22.65
CA PHE A 156 2.70 -44.43 23.88
C PHE A 156 1.48 -44.36 24.80
N LEU A 157 0.97 -45.53 25.15
CA LEU A 157 -0.37 -45.86 25.65
C LEU A 157 -0.85 -45.19 26.96
N PHE A 158 -0.23 -44.13 27.49
CA PHE A 158 -0.60 -43.59 28.81
C PHE A 158 -0.46 -42.07 29.00
N LEU A 159 -0.16 -41.27 27.96
CA LEU A 159 -0.04 -39.80 28.09
C LEU A 159 -0.67 -39.08 26.89
N ASN A 160 -1.91 -38.59 27.06
CA ASN A 160 -2.57 -37.73 26.08
C ASN A 160 -1.89 -36.35 26.10
N LYS A 161 -0.97 -36.09 25.17
CA LYS A 161 -0.39 -34.75 24.99
C LYS A 161 -1.39 -33.85 24.27
N LEU A 162 -1.44 -32.59 24.68
CA LEU A 162 -2.23 -31.57 24.00
C LEU A 162 -1.32 -30.85 23.00
N ALA A 163 -1.79 -30.72 21.76
CA ALA A 163 -1.18 -29.86 20.76
C ALA A 163 -1.95 -28.54 20.72
N PHE A 164 -1.28 -27.44 21.05
CA PHE A 164 -1.79 -26.09 20.81
C PHE A 164 -1.38 -25.67 19.40
N GLN A 165 -2.33 -25.67 18.49
CA GLN A 165 -2.11 -25.38 17.08
C GLN A 165 -2.44 -23.90 16.81
N PRO A 166 -1.44 -23.01 16.65
CA PRO A 166 -1.67 -21.64 16.20
C PRO A 166 -2.35 -21.65 14.83
N GLN A 167 -3.20 -20.66 14.59
CA GLN A 167 -3.80 -20.40 13.29
C GLN A 167 -3.30 -19.05 12.79
N PHE A 168 -2.88 -18.99 11.53
CA PHE A 168 -2.31 -17.79 10.93
C PHE A 168 -3.31 -17.14 9.99
N TYR A 169 -3.27 -15.82 9.93
CA TYR A 169 -3.99 -15.06 8.92
C TYR A 169 -3.08 -14.81 7.73
N THR A 170 -3.64 -14.89 6.53
CA THR A 170 -3.00 -14.32 5.35
C THR A 170 -3.13 -12.80 5.42
N ALA A 171 -2.01 -12.10 5.34
CA ALA A 171 -1.95 -10.65 5.27
C ALA A 171 -1.81 -10.21 3.81
N VAL A 172 -2.63 -9.22 3.42
CA VAL A 172 -2.67 -8.68 2.05
C VAL A 172 -2.54 -7.17 2.08
N ILE A 173 -1.88 -6.61 1.07
CA ILE A 173 -1.78 -5.18 0.85
C ILE A 173 -2.41 -4.81 -0.49
N GLU A 174 -3.26 -3.79 -0.47
CA GLU A 174 -3.89 -3.25 -1.68
C GLU A 174 -3.00 -2.15 -2.25
N GLU A 175 -2.51 -2.36 -3.48
CA GLU A 175 -1.74 -1.35 -4.21
C GLU A 175 -2.61 -0.55 -5.16
N GLY A 176 -2.27 0.73 -5.28
CA GLY A 176 -2.89 1.62 -6.26
C GLY A 176 -2.39 1.36 -7.69
N ASN A 177 -2.23 2.43 -8.45
CA ASN A 177 -1.90 2.34 -9.88
C ASN A 177 -0.45 1.95 -10.19
N ASN A 178 0.43 1.91 -9.19
CA ASN A 178 1.87 1.70 -9.38
C ASN A 178 2.26 0.28 -8.97
N LYS A 179 3.22 -0.30 -9.70
CA LYS A 179 3.93 -1.48 -9.22
C LYS A 179 4.93 -1.03 -8.16
N THR A 180 5.02 -1.79 -7.10
CA THR A 180 5.85 -1.42 -5.96
C THR A 180 6.57 -2.64 -5.43
N LYS A 181 7.60 -2.37 -4.64
CA LYS A 181 8.39 -3.40 -4.00
C LYS A 181 8.55 -3.03 -2.53
N TYR A 182 8.30 -3.99 -1.66
CA TYR A 182 8.49 -3.87 -0.22
C TYR A 182 9.69 -4.70 0.21
N GLU A 183 10.56 -4.11 1.03
CA GLU A 183 11.64 -4.81 1.71
C GLU A 183 11.56 -4.54 3.21
N TYR A 184 11.59 -5.60 4.01
CA TYR A 184 11.58 -5.51 5.47
C TYR A 184 12.43 -6.64 6.08
N GLU A 185 12.77 -6.51 7.35
CA GLU A 185 13.49 -7.54 8.10
C GLU A 185 12.61 -8.06 9.23
N GLU A 186 12.47 -9.37 9.33
CA GLU A 186 11.76 -10.06 10.40
C GLU A 186 12.72 -11.09 11.01
N ASP A 187 13.06 -10.93 12.29
CA ASP A 187 13.92 -11.84 13.05
C ASP A 187 15.26 -12.21 12.35
N GLY A 188 15.94 -11.21 11.78
CA GLY A 188 17.24 -11.38 11.11
C GLY A 188 17.14 -11.91 9.68
N LYS A 189 15.93 -12.11 9.15
CA LYS A 189 15.68 -12.55 7.78
C LYS A 189 15.13 -11.39 6.97
N SER A 190 15.71 -11.14 5.81
CA SER A 190 15.21 -10.14 4.87
C SER A 190 14.08 -10.74 4.03
N HIS A 191 13.00 -9.99 3.91
CA HIS A 191 11.82 -10.32 3.12
C HIS A 191 11.69 -9.30 1.99
N LYS A 192 11.26 -9.77 0.83
CA LYS A 192 11.01 -8.95 -0.36
C LYS A 192 9.70 -9.36 -1.00
N ILE A 193 8.82 -8.38 -1.22
CA ILE A 193 7.52 -8.58 -1.87
C ILE A 193 7.46 -7.68 -3.10
N LEU A 194 7.01 -8.25 -4.21
CA LEU A 194 6.68 -7.50 -5.42
C LEU A 194 5.16 -7.36 -5.48
N ALA A 195 4.67 -6.14 -5.33
CA ALA A 195 3.25 -5.86 -5.33
C ALA A 195 2.82 -5.28 -6.69
N SER A 196 1.83 -5.94 -7.28
CA SER A 196 1.26 -5.56 -8.56
C SER A 196 0.18 -4.50 -8.37
N ALA A 197 0.10 -3.57 -9.31
CA ALA A 197 -0.91 -2.51 -9.30
C ALA A 197 -2.35 -3.05 -9.31
N ASN A 198 -3.25 -2.33 -8.65
CA ASN A 198 -4.72 -2.50 -8.68
C ASN A 198 -5.22 -3.90 -8.28
N GLN A 199 -4.54 -4.56 -7.34
CA GLN A 199 -4.98 -5.84 -6.79
C GLN A 199 -4.42 -6.06 -5.38
N ASP A 200 -5.00 -7.02 -4.67
CA ASP A 200 -4.51 -7.49 -3.38
C ASP A 200 -3.24 -8.32 -3.58
N ASN A 201 -2.19 -7.99 -2.84
CA ASN A 201 -0.91 -8.69 -2.87
C ASN A 201 -0.66 -9.35 -1.52
N GLU A 202 -0.47 -10.67 -1.52
CA GLU A 202 -0.13 -11.41 -0.30
C GLU A 202 1.28 -11.02 0.17
N ILE A 203 1.38 -10.55 1.42
CA ILE A 203 2.66 -10.21 2.05
C ILE A 203 3.20 -11.34 2.93
N GLY A 204 2.33 -12.28 3.32
CA GLY A 204 2.69 -13.47 4.07
C GLY A 204 1.65 -13.86 5.11
N LYS A 205 2.06 -14.77 6.01
CA LYS A 205 1.22 -15.26 7.11
C LYS A 205 1.65 -14.65 8.44
N VAL A 206 0.66 -14.13 9.18
CA VAL A 206 0.86 -13.46 10.47
C VAL A 206 0.07 -14.17 11.56
N PHE A 207 0.65 -14.23 12.76
CA PHE A 207 -0.10 -14.71 13.93
C PHE A 207 -0.97 -13.58 14.49
N VAL A 208 -1.90 -13.90 15.38
CA VAL A 208 -2.81 -12.89 15.94
C VAL A 208 -2.05 -11.81 16.71
N GLY A 209 -2.38 -10.54 16.44
CA GLY A 209 -1.67 -9.40 17.00
C GLY A 209 -1.93 -8.08 16.28
N ASP A 210 -1.14 -7.09 16.69
CA ASP A 210 -1.11 -5.72 16.19
C ASP A 210 0.37 -5.34 16.03
N TYR A 211 0.86 -5.35 14.79
CA TYR A 211 2.29 -5.30 14.45
C TYR A 211 2.60 -4.02 13.67
N GLU A 212 3.73 -3.41 13.98
CA GLU A 212 4.34 -2.33 13.20
C GLU A 212 5.65 -2.86 12.62
N ILE A 213 5.72 -3.01 11.30
CA ILE A 213 6.87 -3.57 10.61
C ILE A 213 7.56 -2.45 9.84
N ASP A 214 8.74 -2.04 10.29
CA ASP A 214 9.58 -1.10 9.56
C ASP A 214 9.94 -1.67 8.20
N ALA A 215 9.68 -0.91 7.15
CA ALA A 215 9.80 -1.37 5.77
C ALA A 215 10.26 -0.24 4.85
N VAL A 216 10.82 -0.67 3.72
CA VAL A 216 11.25 0.18 2.62
C VAL A 216 10.35 -0.10 1.43
N LYS A 217 9.70 0.94 0.89
CA LYS A 217 8.85 0.85 -0.29
C LYS A 217 9.54 1.53 -1.48
N SER A 218 9.74 0.79 -2.56
CA SER A 218 10.29 1.28 -3.82
C SER A 218 9.23 1.35 -4.90
N PHE A 219 9.28 2.40 -5.71
CA PHE A 219 8.44 2.64 -6.89
C PHE A 219 9.36 2.56 -8.10
N ASP A 220 9.18 1.49 -8.88
CA ASP A 220 9.94 1.24 -10.11
C ASP A 220 8.98 1.35 -11.30
N ASP A 221 9.45 1.91 -12.42
CA ASP A 221 8.66 2.15 -13.64
C ASP A 221 7.41 3.02 -13.40
N ALA A 222 7.49 3.97 -12.46
CA ALA A 222 6.40 4.87 -12.11
C ALA A 222 6.59 6.26 -12.72
N THR A 223 5.56 7.13 -12.67
CA THR A 223 5.73 8.55 -13.07
C THR A 223 6.78 9.26 -12.21
N ILE A 224 6.87 8.88 -10.93
CA ILE A 224 7.94 9.30 -10.03
C ILE A 224 8.52 8.02 -9.44
N ASP A 225 9.75 7.72 -9.83
CA ASP A 225 10.53 6.66 -9.21
C ASP A 225 11.09 7.14 -7.87
N GLY A 226 11.27 6.23 -6.93
CA GLY A 226 11.83 6.58 -5.64
C GLY A 226 11.73 5.46 -4.63
N THR A 227 12.37 5.69 -3.49
CA THR A 227 12.31 4.76 -2.36
C THR A 227 12.05 5.56 -1.10
N ILE A 228 11.12 5.08 -0.28
CA ILE A 228 10.69 5.73 0.95
C ILE A 228 10.66 4.71 2.09
N ASN A 229 11.04 5.18 3.27
CA ASN A 229 10.95 4.40 4.50
C ASN A 229 9.58 4.65 5.15
N GLY A 230 9.02 3.62 5.77
CA GLY A 230 7.74 3.70 6.45
C GLY A 230 7.44 2.42 7.20
N GLN A 231 6.17 2.19 7.48
CA GLN A 231 5.73 1.04 8.26
C GLN A 231 4.58 0.31 7.57
N LEU A 232 4.61 -1.01 7.65
CA LEU A 232 3.47 -1.86 7.37
C LEU A 232 2.76 -2.12 8.69
N HIS A 233 1.56 -1.54 8.84
CA HIS A 233 0.75 -1.74 10.03
C HIS A 233 -0.20 -2.93 9.81
N VAL A 234 0.00 -3.99 10.60
CA VAL A 234 -0.75 -5.24 10.51
C VAL A 234 -1.59 -5.43 11.76
N ASN A 235 -2.89 -5.22 11.66
CA ASN A 235 -3.82 -5.46 12.76
C ASN A 235 -4.80 -6.58 12.42
N THR A 236 -4.72 -7.68 13.18
CA THR A 236 -5.49 -8.90 12.90
C THR A 236 -6.99 -8.81 13.19
N ASP A 237 -7.46 -7.73 13.83
CA ASP A 237 -8.88 -7.42 13.92
C ASP A 237 -9.41 -6.76 12.63
N ASN A 238 -8.54 -6.23 11.75
CA ASN A 238 -8.90 -5.57 10.49
C ASN A 238 -8.94 -6.58 9.34
N LEU A 239 -10.05 -7.32 9.24
CA LEU A 239 -10.24 -8.35 8.24
C LEU A 239 -11.09 -7.87 7.05
N ASN A 240 -10.72 -8.31 5.85
CA ASN A 240 -11.58 -8.20 4.67
C ASN A 240 -12.69 -9.27 4.68
N LYS A 241 -13.52 -9.28 3.63
CA LYS A 241 -14.65 -10.24 3.50
C LYS A 241 -14.19 -11.70 3.39
N ASP A 242 -12.96 -11.93 2.96
CA ASP A 242 -12.36 -13.25 2.78
C ASP A 242 -11.53 -13.68 4.01
N ASN A 243 -11.67 -12.97 5.13
CA ASN A 243 -10.99 -13.24 6.40
C ASN A 243 -9.46 -13.13 6.30
N GLN A 244 -8.97 -12.27 5.42
CA GLN A 244 -7.56 -11.88 5.30
C GLN A 244 -7.33 -10.55 6.00
N VAL A 245 -6.14 -10.36 6.56
CA VAL A 245 -5.76 -9.12 7.24
C VAL A 245 -5.38 -8.07 6.21
N VAL A 246 -6.06 -6.93 6.22
CA VAL A 246 -5.73 -5.80 5.35
C VAL A 246 -4.62 -5.00 6.00
N VAL A 247 -3.44 -5.03 5.38
CA VAL A 247 -2.26 -4.31 5.84
C VAL A 247 -2.36 -2.85 5.43
N LYS A 248 -2.16 -1.96 6.40
CA LYS A 248 -2.17 -0.53 6.15
C LYS A 248 -0.76 -0.04 5.80
N ASP A 249 -0.67 0.62 4.66
CA ASP A 249 0.54 1.22 4.10
C ASP A 249 0.81 2.58 4.76
N GLU A 250 1.69 2.65 5.76
CA GLU A 250 2.05 3.87 6.48
C GLU A 250 3.37 4.46 5.98
N PHE A 251 3.36 4.94 4.74
CA PHE A 251 4.53 5.52 4.08
C PHE A 251 4.27 6.98 3.69
N PRO A 252 5.31 7.84 3.63
CA PRO A 252 5.19 9.22 3.18
C PRO A 252 4.93 9.25 1.67
N GLN A 253 3.66 9.17 1.30
CA GLN A 253 3.19 9.14 -0.08
C GLN A 253 2.26 10.31 -0.37
N SER A 254 2.24 10.75 -1.62
CA SER A 254 1.31 11.77 -2.08
C SER A 254 0.34 11.28 -3.14
N TRP A 255 -0.91 11.70 -3.03
CA TRP A 255 -1.92 11.53 -4.07
C TRP A 255 -2.92 12.68 -4.06
N PHE A 256 -3.31 13.12 -5.25
CA PHE A 256 -3.99 14.39 -5.41
C PHE A 256 -4.92 14.43 -6.63
N LYS A 257 -5.86 15.37 -6.60
CA LYS A 257 -6.65 15.82 -7.75
C LYS A 257 -6.20 17.24 -8.12
N VAL A 258 -6.21 17.54 -9.41
CA VAL A 258 -5.80 18.85 -9.91
C VAL A 258 -7.01 19.62 -10.43
N LYS A 259 -7.10 20.89 -10.03
CA LYS A 259 -8.01 21.86 -10.63
C LYS A 259 -7.20 22.93 -11.36
N LEU A 260 -7.42 23.03 -12.67
CA LEU A 260 -6.84 24.10 -13.49
C LEU A 260 -7.71 25.36 -13.45
N GLU A 261 -7.07 26.53 -13.37
CA GLU A 261 -7.69 27.84 -13.43
C GLU A 261 -7.09 28.68 -14.57
N ASN A 262 -7.86 29.67 -15.07
CA ASN A 262 -7.54 30.51 -16.23
C ASN A 262 -7.42 29.71 -17.54
N THR A 263 -8.34 28.78 -17.76
CA THR A 263 -8.33 27.86 -18.91
C THR A 263 -9.12 28.38 -20.12
N GLU A 264 -9.91 29.45 -19.96
CA GLU A 264 -11.01 29.83 -20.86
C GLU A 264 -10.56 30.21 -22.28
N LYS A 265 -9.27 30.57 -22.47
CA LYS A 265 -8.69 30.96 -23.76
C LYS A 265 -7.70 29.94 -24.32
N LEU A 266 -7.53 28.81 -23.63
CA LEU A 266 -6.60 27.75 -24.01
C LEU A 266 -7.36 26.60 -24.66
N ASP A 267 -6.66 25.80 -25.44
CA ASP A 267 -7.17 24.55 -25.97
C ASP A 267 -7.45 23.58 -24.82
N ASP A 268 -8.50 22.75 -24.94
CA ASP A 268 -8.98 21.85 -23.87
C ASP A 268 -8.01 20.68 -23.54
N ASN A 269 -6.88 20.58 -24.25
CA ASN A 269 -5.87 19.53 -24.08
C ASN A 269 -4.72 20.02 -23.18
N TYR A 270 -4.77 19.64 -21.91
CA TYR A 270 -3.75 20.00 -20.92
C TYR A 270 -2.85 18.81 -20.58
N THR A 271 -1.60 19.10 -20.24
CA THR A 271 -0.63 18.11 -19.75
C THR A 271 -0.14 18.55 -18.39
N LEU A 272 -0.17 17.65 -17.41
CA LEU A 272 0.48 17.83 -16.12
C LEU A 272 1.97 17.51 -16.23
N LEU A 273 2.77 18.23 -15.47
CA LEU A 273 4.19 18.02 -15.28
C LEU A 273 4.37 17.62 -13.81
N VAL A 274 4.53 16.33 -13.57
CA VAL A 274 4.70 15.72 -12.25
C VAL A 274 6.19 15.42 -12.09
N ASP A 275 6.88 16.25 -11.32
CA ASP A 275 8.35 16.28 -11.23
C ASP A 275 9.05 16.37 -12.59
N GLY A 276 8.47 17.18 -13.48
CA GLY A 276 8.93 17.34 -14.86
C GLY A 276 8.45 16.24 -15.83
N ASN A 277 7.92 15.12 -15.33
CA ASN A 277 7.37 14.05 -16.18
C ASN A 277 5.97 14.40 -16.68
N GLU A 278 5.75 14.19 -17.98
CA GLU A 278 4.49 14.54 -18.63
C GLU A 278 3.42 13.46 -18.41
N VAL A 279 2.24 13.90 -17.97
CA VAL A 279 1.07 13.04 -17.75
C VAL A 279 -0.18 13.74 -18.27
N ASP A 280 -1.06 13.00 -18.94
CA ASP A 280 -2.33 13.55 -19.41
C ASP A 280 -3.19 14.06 -18.25
N TYR A 281 -3.76 15.24 -18.44
CA TYR A 281 -4.68 15.83 -17.49
C TYR A 281 -6.10 15.27 -17.65
N ASP A 282 -6.69 14.88 -16.54
CA ASP A 282 -8.09 14.53 -16.38
C ASP A 282 -8.59 15.14 -15.06
N LYS A 283 -9.71 15.85 -15.14
CA LYS A 283 -10.30 16.60 -14.03
C LYS A 283 -10.75 15.70 -12.88
N ASP A 284 -11.19 14.48 -13.16
CA ASP A 284 -11.77 13.58 -12.16
C ASP A 284 -10.77 12.53 -11.66
N LYS A 285 -9.62 12.40 -12.32
CA LYS A 285 -8.54 11.47 -12.00
C LYS A 285 -7.82 11.84 -10.70
N VAL A 286 -7.53 10.82 -9.89
CA VAL A 286 -6.57 10.90 -8.77
C VAL A 286 -5.21 10.47 -9.28
N TYR A 287 -4.22 11.32 -9.11
CA TYR A 287 -2.83 11.06 -9.46
C TYR A 287 -2.07 10.54 -8.24
N GLY A 288 -1.20 9.55 -8.44
CA GLY A 288 -0.48 8.85 -7.37
C GLY A 288 -1.03 7.45 -7.09
N LYS A 289 -0.64 6.81 -5.99
CA LYS A 289 0.26 7.31 -4.93
C LYS A 289 1.72 7.39 -5.38
N PHE A 290 2.37 8.53 -5.18
CA PHE A 290 3.79 8.76 -5.48
C PHE A 290 4.63 8.81 -4.20
N PRO A 291 5.94 8.47 -4.27
CA PRO A 291 6.85 8.68 -3.15
C PRO A 291 6.96 10.18 -2.84
N ALA A 292 6.84 10.56 -1.57
CA ALA A 292 6.83 11.95 -1.13
C ALA A 292 7.49 12.13 0.24
N ASP A 293 8.73 11.64 0.40
CA ASP A 293 9.51 11.75 1.64
C ASP A 293 9.73 13.23 2.04
N ILE A 294 9.94 14.09 1.03
CA ILE A 294 10.01 15.54 1.20
C ILE A 294 8.87 16.17 0.39
N TYR A 295 9.10 16.42 -0.90
CA TYR A 295 8.08 16.87 -1.86
C TYR A 295 8.55 16.57 -3.29
N PHE A 296 7.65 16.71 -4.25
CA PHE A 296 7.96 16.85 -5.67
C PHE A 296 7.23 18.06 -6.25
N THR A 297 7.62 18.47 -7.45
CA THR A 297 7.02 19.63 -8.11
C THR A 297 5.83 19.24 -8.98
N LEU A 298 4.80 20.09 -9.02
CA LEU A 298 3.65 19.93 -9.89
C LEU A 298 3.36 21.22 -10.63
N SER A 299 3.23 21.12 -11.96
CA SER A 299 2.72 22.20 -12.80
C SER A 299 1.90 21.63 -13.95
N ALA A 300 1.35 22.49 -14.81
CA ALA A 300 0.68 22.10 -16.03
C ALA A 300 1.08 22.99 -17.20
N LYS A 301 0.94 22.45 -18.41
CA LYS A 301 1.07 23.17 -19.67
C LYS A 301 -0.21 23.02 -20.49
N GLY A 302 -0.57 24.07 -21.20
CA GLY A 302 -1.68 24.12 -22.15
C GLY A 302 -1.27 24.91 -23.39
N ARG A 303 -2.04 24.79 -24.46
CA ARG A 303 -1.77 25.48 -25.72
C ARG A 303 -2.75 26.63 -25.94
N MET A 304 -2.26 27.66 -26.61
CA MET A 304 -3.07 28.76 -27.13
C MET A 304 -2.48 29.21 -28.47
N ASN A 305 -3.15 28.86 -29.56
CA ASN A 305 -2.60 28.96 -30.92
C ASN A 305 -1.24 28.24 -30.98
N ASP A 306 -0.18 28.95 -31.37
CA ASP A 306 1.18 28.44 -31.51
C ASP A 306 2.01 28.52 -30.21
N ALA A 307 1.43 29.01 -29.11
CA ALA A 307 2.14 29.23 -27.85
C ALA A 307 1.78 28.17 -26.80
N GLN A 308 2.79 27.77 -26.02
CA GLN A 308 2.60 26.97 -24.82
C GLN A 308 2.58 27.87 -23.59
N ILE A 309 1.50 27.80 -22.82
CA ILE A 309 1.31 28.53 -21.57
C ILE A 309 1.48 27.55 -20.41
N LYS A 310 2.22 27.96 -19.37
CA LYS A 310 2.43 27.15 -18.16
C LYS A 310 1.67 27.72 -16.98
N THR A 311 1.39 26.88 -16.00
CA THR A 311 0.87 27.31 -14.70
C THR A 311 1.98 27.75 -13.76
N ASN A 312 1.60 28.25 -12.58
CA ASN A 312 2.50 28.23 -11.44
C ASN A 312 2.90 26.77 -11.11
N GLU A 313 4.09 26.63 -10.51
CA GLU A 313 4.56 25.39 -9.92
C GLU A 313 4.18 25.35 -8.44
N VAL A 314 3.85 24.17 -7.93
CA VAL A 314 3.56 23.94 -6.51
C VAL A 314 4.36 22.74 -6.00
N GLU A 315 4.77 22.79 -4.75
CA GLU A 315 5.37 21.67 -4.05
C GLU A 315 4.28 20.76 -3.49
N VAL A 316 4.40 19.46 -3.72
CA VAL A 316 3.44 18.44 -3.30
C VAL A 316 4.10 17.53 -2.27
N ASN A 317 3.67 17.66 -1.02
CA ASN A 317 4.14 16.87 0.11
C ASN A 317 3.30 15.60 0.29
N ALA A 318 3.72 14.72 1.20
CA ALA A 318 2.93 13.55 1.61
C ALA A 318 1.54 13.93 2.15
N ASN A 319 0.56 13.04 1.96
CA ASN A 319 -0.78 13.23 2.47
C ASN A 319 -0.81 13.01 3.99
N GLU A 320 -1.27 14.01 4.75
CA GLU A 320 -1.47 13.89 6.21
C GLU A 320 -2.67 13.02 6.60
N LYS A 321 -3.61 12.84 5.66
CA LYS A 321 -4.87 12.13 5.87
C LYS A 321 -5.03 11.12 4.76
N ASP A 322 -5.75 10.04 5.05
CA ASP A 322 -6.10 9.03 4.06
C ASP A 322 -7.21 9.52 3.10
N LYS A 323 -6.91 10.58 2.35
CA LYS A 323 -7.75 11.16 1.30
C LYS A 323 -6.90 11.95 0.31
N PRO A 324 -7.29 12.03 -0.97
CA PRO A 324 -6.57 12.82 -1.95
C PRO A 324 -6.50 14.31 -1.58
N GLN A 325 -5.37 14.95 -1.85
CA GLN A 325 -5.23 16.41 -1.77
C GLN A 325 -5.95 17.07 -2.95
N GLU A 326 -6.45 18.29 -2.77
CA GLU A 326 -6.97 19.10 -3.88
C GLU A 326 -6.00 20.23 -4.19
N LEU A 327 -5.32 20.12 -5.33
CA LEU A 327 -4.30 21.08 -5.76
C LEU A 327 -4.84 21.98 -6.85
N LYS A 328 -4.50 23.27 -6.79
CA LYS A 328 -4.92 24.28 -7.77
C LYS A 328 -3.71 24.81 -8.52
N LEU A 329 -3.77 24.76 -9.84
CA LEU A 329 -2.75 25.30 -10.72
C LEU A 329 -3.39 26.37 -11.60
N LYS A 330 -2.76 27.53 -11.71
CA LYS A 330 -3.28 28.69 -12.45
C LYS A 330 -2.38 28.99 -13.63
N PHE A 331 -2.93 29.04 -14.84
CA PHE A 331 -2.17 29.50 -16.00
C PHE A 331 -1.79 30.98 -15.86
N ASP A 332 -0.58 31.32 -16.30
CA ASP A 332 -0.07 32.69 -16.20
C ASP A 332 -0.90 33.65 -17.07
N GLN A 333 -1.73 34.46 -16.41
CA GLN A 333 -2.60 35.42 -17.06
C GLN A 333 -1.82 36.44 -17.90
N LYS A 334 -0.59 36.82 -17.50
CA LYS A 334 0.22 37.77 -18.27
C LYS A 334 0.65 37.18 -19.61
N SER A 335 1.01 35.90 -19.64
CA SER A 335 1.36 35.18 -20.86
C SER A 335 0.13 35.02 -21.78
N ILE A 336 -1.04 34.73 -21.21
CA ILE A 336 -2.32 34.69 -21.95
C ILE A 336 -2.61 36.06 -22.57
N ASP A 337 -2.57 37.13 -21.79
CA ASP A 337 -2.89 38.48 -22.26
C ASP A 337 -1.92 38.95 -23.35
N LYS A 338 -0.63 38.62 -23.22
CA LYS A 338 0.37 38.87 -24.26
C LYS A 338 0.02 38.17 -25.57
N GLN A 339 -0.45 36.91 -25.50
CA GLN A 339 -0.84 36.15 -26.68
C GLN A 339 -2.12 36.70 -27.33
N VAL A 340 -3.08 37.17 -26.53
CA VAL A 340 -4.29 37.86 -27.03
C VAL A 340 -3.93 39.12 -27.80
N GLU A 341 -3.04 39.96 -27.25
CA GLU A 341 -2.63 41.19 -27.95
C GLU A 341 -1.84 40.89 -29.22
N LYS A 342 -0.95 39.88 -29.18
CA LYS A 342 -0.24 39.41 -30.38
C LYS A 342 -1.21 38.95 -31.47
N ASP A 343 -2.24 38.20 -31.10
CA ASP A 343 -3.22 37.68 -32.06
C ASP A 343 -4.06 38.79 -32.70
N LYS A 344 -4.43 39.84 -31.94
CA LYS A 344 -5.09 41.04 -32.51
C LYS A 344 -4.25 41.73 -33.58
N VAL A 345 -2.93 41.84 -33.36
CA VAL A 345 -2.00 42.43 -34.34
C VAL A 345 -1.94 41.57 -35.61
N ILE A 346 -1.87 40.25 -35.44
CA ILE A 346 -1.81 39.30 -36.56
C ILE A 346 -3.12 39.28 -37.34
N GLU A 347 -4.27 39.31 -36.66
CA GLU A 347 -5.59 39.46 -37.31
C GLU A 347 -5.64 40.72 -38.17
N LYS A 348 -5.19 41.86 -37.64
CA LYS A 348 -5.12 43.12 -38.39
C LYS A 348 -4.24 42.98 -39.63
N ASN A 349 -3.04 42.41 -39.49
CA ASN A 349 -2.09 42.25 -40.59
C ASN A 349 -2.62 41.28 -41.66
N ALA A 350 -3.28 40.20 -41.26
CA ALA A 350 -3.90 39.24 -42.17
C ALA A 350 -5.05 39.88 -42.98
N LYS A 351 -5.86 40.73 -42.34
CA LYS A 351 -6.90 41.52 -43.03
C LYS A 351 -6.28 42.49 -44.03
N GLU A 352 -5.24 43.22 -43.65
CA GLU A 352 -4.51 44.12 -44.57
C GLU A 352 -3.87 43.36 -45.74
N PHE A 353 -3.35 42.16 -45.51
CA PHE A 353 -2.84 41.27 -46.55
C PHE A 353 -3.93 40.91 -47.58
N LEU A 354 -5.13 40.52 -47.12
CA LEU A 354 -6.25 40.18 -48.01
C LEU A 354 -6.85 41.40 -48.74
N GLU A 355 -6.81 42.58 -48.14
CA GLU A 355 -7.12 43.84 -48.82
C GLU A 355 -6.13 44.11 -49.96
N LYS A 356 -4.82 44.06 -49.68
CA LYS A 356 -3.76 44.22 -50.70
C LYS A 356 -3.86 43.17 -51.81
N TYR A 357 -4.17 41.93 -51.47
CA TYR A 357 -4.44 40.87 -52.44
C TYR A 357 -5.63 41.21 -53.33
N THR A 358 -6.75 41.68 -52.74
CA THR A 358 -7.96 42.05 -53.51
C THR A 358 -7.69 43.21 -54.47
N ASP A 359 -6.93 44.22 -54.05
CA ASP A 359 -6.54 45.34 -54.92
C ASP A 359 -5.65 44.88 -56.08
N LYS A 360 -4.71 43.97 -55.80
CA LYS A 360 -3.86 43.38 -56.84
C LYS A 360 -4.63 42.45 -57.76
N LEU A 361 -5.64 41.76 -57.24
CA LEU A 361 -6.54 40.91 -58.03
C LEU A 361 -7.35 41.76 -59.02
N ASN A 362 -7.92 42.88 -58.59
CA ASN A 362 -8.59 43.83 -59.47
C ASN A 362 -7.67 44.37 -60.58
N THR A 363 -6.42 44.69 -60.21
CA THR A 363 -5.41 45.13 -61.19
C THR A 363 -5.13 44.03 -62.20
N ALA A 364 -4.95 42.79 -61.73
CA ALA A 364 -4.68 41.62 -62.54
C ALA A 364 -5.80 41.35 -63.55
N TYR A 365 -7.08 41.44 -63.15
CA TYR A 365 -8.22 41.36 -64.08
C TYR A 365 -8.16 42.44 -65.16
N LYS A 366 -7.93 43.70 -64.78
CA LYS A 366 -7.88 44.84 -65.70
C LYS A 366 -6.79 44.72 -66.77
N VAL A 367 -5.62 44.16 -66.42
CA VAL A 367 -4.50 43.97 -67.37
C VAL A 367 -4.41 42.54 -67.91
N SER A 368 -5.26 41.63 -67.43
CA SER A 368 -5.24 40.19 -67.75
C SER A 368 -3.89 39.49 -67.50
N ASP A 369 -3.18 39.88 -66.44
CA ASP A 369 -1.86 39.33 -66.06
C ASP A 369 -1.83 38.87 -64.59
N PHE A 370 -1.47 37.59 -64.38
CA PHE A 370 -1.40 36.94 -63.08
C PHE A 370 -0.04 37.09 -62.37
N SER A 371 1.01 37.54 -63.08
CA SER A 371 2.39 37.50 -62.60
C SER A 371 2.59 38.20 -61.23
N ALA A 372 1.88 39.31 -61.01
CA ALA A 372 1.96 40.06 -59.74
C ALA A 372 1.24 39.38 -58.56
N LEU A 373 0.40 38.37 -58.81
CA LEU A 373 -0.35 37.63 -57.80
C LEU A 373 0.41 36.42 -57.26
N LYS A 374 1.37 35.85 -58.01
CA LYS A 374 2.17 34.68 -57.63
C LYS A 374 2.70 34.77 -56.19
N ARG A 375 3.24 35.94 -55.82
CA ARG A 375 3.80 36.20 -54.47
C ARG A 375 2.83 36.06 -53.30
N PHE A 376 1.52 36.07 -53.54
CA PHE A 376 0.51 35.94 -52.50
C PHE A 376 0.18 34.49 -52.18
N PHE A 377 0.53 33.54 -53.06
CA PHE A 377 0.28 32.12 -52.86
C PHE A 377 1.50 31.46 -52.21
N GLU A 378 1.26 30.44 -51.39
CA GLU A 378 2.32 29.61 -50.83
C GLU A 378 3.01 28.82 -51.97
N ASP A 379 2.19 28.29 -52.88
CA ASP A 379 2.60 27.64 -54.12
C ASP A 379 1.81 28.26 -55.29
N ASP A 380 2.52 28.91 -56.21
CA ASP A 380 1.91 29.54 -57.38
C ASP A 380 1.52 28.53 -58.49
N GLU A 381 1.91 27.28 -58.34
CA GLU A 381 1.48 26.15 -59.17
C GLU A 381 0.35 25.32 -58.54
N SER A 382 -0.15 25.73 -57.37
CA SER A 382 -1.30 25.09 -56.72
C SER A 382 -2.58 25.20 -57.56
N ASP A 383 -3.52 24.27 -57.35
CA ASP A 383 -4.84 24.30 -58.02
C ASP A 383 -5.58 25.61 -57.78
N VAL A 384 -5.43 26.19 -56.59
CA VAL A 384 -6.01 27.48 -56.23
C VAL A 384 -5.37 28.61 -57.06
N ALA A 385 -4.05 28.68 -57.12
CA ALA A 385 -3.34 29.69 -57.90
C ALA A 385 -3.68 29.56 -59.40
N LYS A 386 -3.66 28.34 -59.94
CA LYS A 386 -4.02 28.03 -61.34
C LYS A 386 -5.46 28.38 -61.68
N ASN A 387 -6.40 28.11 -60.78
CA ASN A 387 -7.80 28.49 -60.98
C ASN A 387 -7.96 30.02 -61.04
N ILE A 388 -7.33 30.76 -60.13
CA ILE A 388 -7.36 32.23 -60.16
C ILE A 388 -6.68 32.77 -61.41
N GLU A 389 -5.53 32.20 -61.81
CA GLU A 389 -4.82 32.57 -63.04
C GLU A 389 -5.73 32.42 -64.27
N LYS A 390 -6.44 31.29 -64.38
CA LYS A 390 -7.39 31.03 -65.46
C LYS A 390 -8.51 32.07 -65.49
N GLN A 391 -9.05 32.44 -64.33
CA GLN A 391 -10.11 33.45 -64.24
C GLN A 391 -9.59 34.84 -64.65
N VAL A 392 -8.43 35.26 -64.14
CA VAL A 392 -7.78 36.54 -64.49
C VAL A 392 -7.52 36.64 -66.00
N LYS A 393 -7.01 35.57 -66.63
CA LYS A 393 -6.70 35.54 -68.06
C LYS A 393 -7.94 35.43 -68.97
N SER A 394 -9.12 35.13 -68.42
CA SER A 394 -10.36 34.98 -69.20
C SER A 394 -10.93 36.31 -69.75
N LYS A 395 -10.27 37.45 -69.43
CA LYS A 395 -10.65 38.81 -69.84
C LYS A 395 -12.07 39.23 -69.40
N LYS A 396 -12.64 38.58 -68.39
CA LYS A 396 -13.84 39.09 -67.72
C LYS A 396 -13.46 40.38 -67.00
N ASP A 397 -14.13 41.48 -67.36
CA ASP A 397 -14.02 42.72 -66.62
C ASP A 397 -14.78 42.55 -65.30
N THR A 398 -14.05 42.46 -64.19
CA THR A 398 -14.63 42.22 -62.88
C THR A 398 -13.79 42.95 -61.85
N GLN A 399 -14.43 43.91 -61.17
CA GLN A 399 -13.84 44.63 -60.07
C GLN A 399 -14.57 44.29 -58.76
N PHE A 400 -13.78 43.93 -57.75
CA PHE A 400 -14.28 43.69 -56.41
C PHE A 400 -14.14 44.94 -55.55
N LYS A 401 -15.21 45.28 -54.83
CA LYS A 401 -15.15 46.26 -53.74
C LYS A 401 -14.32 45.73 -52.57
N LYS A 402 -13.82 46.67 -51.75
CA LYS A 402 -13.07 46.39 -50.53
C LYS A 402 -13.76 45.29 -49.70
N PRO A 403 -13.03 44.24 -49.28
CA PRO A 403 -13.63 43.12 -48.56
C PRO A 403 -14.18 43.54 -47.20
N LYS A 404 -15.27 42.88 -46.77
CA LYS A 404 -15.79 42.96 -45.40
C LYS A 404 -15.53 41.63 -44.70
N PHE A 405 -14.75 41.66 -43.62
CA PHE A 405 -14.37 40.48 -42.86
C PHE A 405 -15.52 40.04 -41.93
N LYS A 406 -15.86 38.75 -41.98
CA LYS A 406 -16.91 38.12 -41.18
C LYS A 406 -16.33 37.38 -39.97
N SER A 407 -15.26 36.64 -40.15
CA SER A 407 -14.60 35.90 -39.07
C SER A 407 -13.10 35.77 -39.28
N TYR A 408 -12.40 35.54 -38.18
CA TYR A 408 -10.99 35.22 -38.10
C TYR A 408 -10.85 34.06 -37.10
N ASN A 409 -10.03 33.08 -37.45
CA ASN A 409 -9.63 32.02 -36.55
C ASN A 409 -8.16 31.66 -36.84
N ARG A 410 -7.38 31.36 -35.81
CA ARG A 410 -5.99 30.92 -35.94
C ARG A 410 -5.80 29.62 -35.18
N SER A 411 -5.11 28.68 -35.80
CA SER A 411 -4.72 27.42 -35.19
C SER A 411 -3.47 26.90 -35.90
N ASP A 412 -2.44 26.53 -35.15
CA ASP A 412 -1.22 25.86 -35.64
C ASP A 412 -0.65 26.46 -36.95
N GLY A 413 -0.24 27.73 -36.90
CA GLY A 413 0.37 28.45 -38.03
C GLY A 413 -0.57 28.70 -39.21
N THR A 414 -1.85 28.36 -39.07
CA THR A 414 -2.87 28.53 -40.11
C THR A 414 -3.94 29.51 -39.65
N ILE A 415 -4.23 30.48 -40.51
CA ILE A 415 -5.25 31.50 -40.27
C ILE A 415 -6.41 31.27 -41.24
N THR A 416 -7.60 31.07 -40.72
CA THR A 416 -8.83 30.99 -41.52
C THR A 416 -9.59 32.30 -41.41
N ILE A 417 -9.83 32.95 -42.55
CA ILE A 417 -10.60 34.18 -42.64
C ILE A 417 -11.78 33.99 -43.58
N VAL A 418 -12.98 34.32 -43.10
CA VAL A 418 -14.16 34.45 -43.96
C VAL A 418 -14.40 35.93 -44.23
N LEU A 419 -14.55 36.30 -45.49
CA LEU A 419 -14.84 37.66 -45.90
C LEU A 419 -15.90 37.69 -47.00
N THR A 420 -16.43 38.88 -47.26
CA THR A 420 -17.33 39.12 -48.38
C THR A 420 -16.79 40.20 -49.29
N LYS A 421 -17.01 40.04 -50.59
CA LYS A 421 -16.71 41.01 -51.63
C LYS A 421 -17.97 41.28 -52.44
N LYS A 422 -18.06 42.43 -53.09
CA LYS A 422 -19.09 42.70 -54.10
C LYS A 422 -18.45 42.94 -55.44
N ASP A 423 -18.96 42.32 -56.47
CA ASP A 423 -18.58 42.63 -57.86
C ASP A 423 -19.32 43.89 -58.37
N ASP A 424 -19.06 44.24 -59.63
CA ASP A 424 -19.66 45.40 -60.31
C ASP A 424 -21.19 45.26 -60.46
N ASP A 425 -21.67 44.03 -60.62
CA ASP A 425 -23.09 43.67 -60.69
C ASP A 425 -23.79 43.67 -59.31
N LYS A 426 -23.04 44.01 -58.24
CA LYS A 426 -23.47 44.03 -56.83
C LYS A 426 -23.79 42.65 -56.27
N ASN A 427 -23.40 41.57 -56.94
CA ASN A 427 -23.45 40.23 -56.37
C ASN A 427 -22.51 40.17 -55.16
N THR A 428 -22.95 39.52 -54.09
CA THR A 428 -22.13 39.35 -52.90
C THR A 428 -21.52 37.96 -52.92
N ILE A 429 -20.20 37.91 -52.92
CA ILE A 429 -19.43 36.67 -52.88
C ILE A 429 -18.89 36.53 -51.46
N THR A 430 -19.21 35.43 -50.78
CA THR A 430 -18.57 35.08 -49.51
C THR A 430 -17.44 34.11 -49.83
N SER A 431 -16.27 34.38 -49.29
CA SER A 431 -15.08 33.56 -49.53
C SER A 431 -14.42 33.21 -48.21
N GLN A 432 -13.96 31.97 -48.11
CA GLN A 432 -13.10 31.49 -47.06
C GLN A 432 -11.67 31.35 -47.59
N TYR A 433 -10.72 31.95 -46.88
CA TYR A 433 -9.29 31.85 -47.14
C TYR A 433 -8.62 31.10 -45.99
N LYS A 434 -7.74 30.14 -46.32
CA LYS A 434 -6.73 29.64 -45.38
C LYS A 434 -5.38 30.23 -45.74
N LEU A 435 -4.76 30.89 -44.78
CA LEU A 435 -3.46 31.52 -44.91
C LEU A 435 -2.44 30.74 -44.08
N GLY A 436 -1.27 30.44 -44.66
CA GLY A 436 -0.08 30.11 -43.90
C GLY A 436 0.51 31.40 -43.33
N TYR A 437 0.86 31.37 -42.04
CA TYR A 437 1.55 32.46 -41.37
C TYR A 437 2.95 32.01 -40.94
N ASP A 438 3.96 32.66 -41.51
CA ASP A 438 5.36 32.51 -41.09
C ASP A 438 5.63 33.55 -40.00
N GLU A 439 5.73 33.10 -38.75
CA GLU A 439 5.90 33.99 -37.61
C GLU A 439 7.27 34.67 -37.58
N GLU A 440 8.32 34.03 -38.09
CA GLU A 440 9.68 34.61 -38.11
C GLU A 440 9.80 35.73 -39.15
N LYS A 441 9.13 35.56 -40.30
CA LYS A 441 9.12 36.56 -41.38
C LYS A 441 7.98 37.56 -41.28
N GLU A 442 7.01 37.32 -40.39
CA GLU A 442 5.74 38.04 -40.32
C GLU A 442 5.00 38.07 -41.67
N GLU A 443 5.10 36.98 -42.44
CA GLU A 443 4.54 36.88 -43.80
C GLU A 443 3.30 35.98 -43.87
N PHE A 444 2.37 36.36 -44.75
CA PHE A 444 1.17 35.57 -45.05
C PHE A 444 1.21 35.05 -46.48
N LYS A 445 0.75 33.81 -46.66
CA LYS A 445 0.58 33.18 -47.97
C LYS A 445 -0.76 32.47 -48.05
N ILE A 446 -1.44 32.60 -49.19
CA ILE A 446 -2.70 31.89 -49.46
C ILE A 446 -2.37 30.42 -49.71
N LYS A 447 -2.92 29.54 -48.88
CA LYS A 447 -2.86 28.08 -49.03
C LYS A 447 -4.09 27.57 -49.77
N GLU A 448 -5.26 27.98 -49.29
CA GLU A 448 -6.55 27.56 -49.84
C GLU A 448 -7.51 28.73 -49.96
N TYR A 449 -8.41 28.61 -50.94
CA TYR A 449 -9.50 29.55 -51.18
C TYR A 449 -10.73 28.79 -51.67
N THR A 450 -11.90 29.15 -51.17
CA THR A 450 -13.19 28.62 -51.61
C THR A 450 -14.28 29.66 -51.39
N ASP A 451 -15.22 29.77 -52.32
CA ASP A 451 -16.44 30.55 -52.11
C ASP A 451 -17.48 29.71 -51.33
N VAL A 452 -18.12 30.30 -50.32
CA VAL A 452 -18.98 29.62 -49.34
C VAL A 452 -20.39 30.20 -49.25
#